data_AF-A0A351SIK0-F1
#
_entry.id   AF-A0A351SIK0-F1
#
_cell.length_a   1.000
_cell.length_b   1.000
_cell.length_c   1.000
_cell.angle_alpha   90.00
_cell.angle_beta   90.00
_cell.angle_gamma   90.00
#
_symmetry.space_group_name_H-M   'P 1'
#
loop_
_entity.id
_entity.type
_entity.pdbx_description
1 polymer ?
#
loop_
_entity_poly.entity_id
_entity_poly.type
_entity_poly.pdbx_seq_one_letter_code
_entity_poly.pdbx_strand_id
1 'polypeptide(L)'
;MFFLGFSAGLPYLLVFSTLTVWLAEAGVSRSAIGFFGWVGMTFSIKMLWAPVIDQLPIPWFTKKLGRRRSWMLAAQIFIVLALLLMAFIHPAENLVLFAFAAVLVAFGSATQDISIDAFRIESAASEYQGEMAATYIFGYRVALLVSGAGALYIAEASNWTVSYLAMAALMGVGIITALFVKEPENSAQRQNNCKVAWLKNAFVEPFTDFFHRQAPYAILILMLIGLYKVSDITMGIMANPFYLDLGFSKL
;
A
#
# COMPACT_ATOMS: atom_id res chain seq x y z
N MET A 1 3.09 16.92 -0.71
CA MET A 1 2.35 15.72 -1.12
C MET A 1 3.08 14.83 -2.12
N PHE A 2 3.84 15.39 -3.07
CA PHE A 2 4.55 14.61 -4.11
C PHE A 2 5.38 13.45 -3.53
N PHE A 3 6.30 13.74 -2.61
CA PHE A 3 7.17 12.72 -2.01
C PHE A 3 6.42 11.66 -1.18
N LEU A 4 5.31 12.05 -0.54
CA LEU A 4 4.45 11.10 0.17
C LEU A 4 3.73 10.17 -0.82
N GLY A 5 3.23 10.73 -1.93
CA GLY A 5 2.67 9.95 -3.04
C GLY A 5 3.69 9.00 -3.65
N PHE A 6 4.94 9.45 -3.83
CA PHE A 6 6.03 8.60 -4.28
C PHE A 6 6.26 7.43 -3.32
N SER A 7 6.38 7.69 -2.01
CA SER A 7 6.55 6.63 -1.02
C SER A 7 5.36 5.68 -0.91
N ALA A 8 4.15 6.13 -1.24
CA ALA A 8 2.95 5.29 -1.22
C ALA A 8 2.85 4.37 -2.45
N GLY A 9 3.27 4.86 -3.62
CA GLY A 9 3.25 4.06 -4.85
C GLY A 9 4.37 3.03 -4.94
N LEU A 10 5.49 3.24 -4.24
CA LEU A 10 6.70 2.43 -4.40
C LEU A 10 6.53 0.97 -3.99
N PRO A 11 5.89 0.63 -2.84
CA PRO A 11 5.70 -0.77 -2.44
C PRO A 11 4.68 -1.51 -3.31
N TYR A 12 3.79 -0.79 -3.99
CA TYR A 12 2.65 -1.37 -4.70
C TYR A 12 3.10 -2.39 -5.74
N LEU A 13 3.93 -2.03 -6.72
CA LEU A 13 4.33 -2.99 -7.75
C LEU A 13 5.28 -4.08 -7.24
N LEU A 14 6.00 -3.83 -6.15
CA LEU A 14 6.91 -4.79 -5.52
C LEU A 14 6.18 -5.95 -4.84
N VAL A 15 4.86 -5.82 -4.62
CA VAL A 15 4.00 -6.93 -4.16
C VAL A 15 2.99 -7.38 -5.22
N PHE A 16 3.02 -6.77 -6.41
CA PHE A 16 2.17 -7.09 -7.56
C PHE A 16 3.02 -7.43 -8.79
N SER A 17 3.02 -6.56 -9.81
CA SER A 17 3.61 -6.82 -11.13
C SER A 17 5.08 -7.23 -11.06
N THR A 18 5.92 -6.49 -10.34
CA THR A 18 7.36 -6.76 -10.24
C THR A 18 7.63 -8.06 -9.48
N LEU A 19 6.79 -8.38 -8.49
CA LEU A 19 6.88 -9.62 -7.74
C LEU A 19 6.62 -10.84 -8.62
N THR A 20 5.60 -10.78 -9.49
CA THR A 20 5.24 -11.92 -10.34
C THR A 20 6.32 -12.23 -11.37
N VAL A 21 7.05 -11.22 -11.85
CA VAL A 21 8.25 -11.42 -12.69
C VAL A 21 9.33 -12.18 -11.92
N TRP A 22 9.65 -11.75 -10.68
CA TRP A 22 10.66 -12.43 -9.87
C TRP A 22 10.29 -13.88 -9.57
N LEU A 23 9.03 -14.13 -9.19
CA LEU A 23 8.55 -15.49 -8.92
C LEU A 23 8.61 -16.38 -10.17
N ALA A 24 8.25 -15.84 -11.34
CA ALA A 24 8.31 -16.58 -12.59
C ALA A 24 9.76 -16.96 -12.96
N GLU A 25 10.71 -16.02 -12.84
CA GLU A 25 12.13 -16.30 -13.07
C GLU A 25 12.74 -17.29 -12.08
N ALA A 26 12.27 -17.26 -10.84
CA ALA A 26 12.67 -18.24 -9.83
C ALA A 26 12.08 -19.64 -10.08
N GLY A 27 11.30 -19.84 -11.16
CA GLY A 27 10.71 -21.12 -11.53
C GLY A 27 9.50 -21.51 -10.67
N VAL A 28 8.87 -20.55 -9.98
CA VAL A 28 7.67 -20.81 -9.17
C VAL A 28 6.49 -21.14 -10.10
N SER A 29 5.67 -22.12 -9.72
CA SER A 29 4.53 -22.55 -10.53
C SER A 29 3.50 -21.42 -10.72
N ARG A 30 2.87 -21.35 -11.91
CA ARG A 30 1.85 -20.34 -12.23
C ARG A 30 0.68 -20.34 -11.24
N SER A 31 0.29 -21.51 -10.73
CA SER A 31 -0.74 -21.63 -9.71
C SER A 31 -0.32 -20.96 -8.40
N ALA A 32 0.92 -21.17 -7.95
CA ALA A 32 1.46 -20.49 -6.78
C ALA A 32 1.58 -18.97 -7.01
N ILE A 33 2.05 -18.52 -8.17
CA ILE A 33 2.06 -17.08 -8.54
C ILE A 33 0.64 -16.49 -8.49
N GLY A 34 -0.37 -17.24 -8.92
CA GLY A 34 -1.77 -16.84 -8.81
C GLY A 34 -2.21 -16.67 -7.36
N PHE A 35 -1.75 -17.53 -6.45
CA PHE A 35 -2.00 -17.39 -5.01
C PHE A 35 -1.34 -16.13 -4.42
N PHE A 36 -0.20 -15.67 -4.93
CA PHE A 36 0.39 -14.38 -4.51
C PHE A 36 -0.52 -13.18 -4.85
N GLY A 37 -1.44 -13.31 -5.80
CA GLY A 37 -2.49 -12.32 -6.03
C GLY A 37 -3.30 -11.96 -4.79
N TRP A 38 -3.47 -12.90 -3.86
CA TRP A 38 -4.19 -12.69 -2.60
C TRP A 38 -3.46 -11.73 -1.65
N VAL A 39 -2.16 -11.51 -1.81
CA VAL A 39 -1.43 -10.45 -1.08
C VAL A 39 -2.09 -9.09 -1.32
N GLY A 40 -2.65 -8.89 -2.52
CA GLY A 40 -3.39 -7.69 -2.88
C GLY A 40 -4.66 -7.45 -2.05
N MET A 41 -5.24 -8.50 -1.47
CA MET A 41 -6.44 -8.40 -0.63
C MET A 41 -6.20 -7.47 0.57
N THR A 42 -4.97 -7.42 1.09
CA THR A 42 -4.57 -6.52 2.19
C THR A 42 -4.91 -5.06 1.89
N PHE A 43 -4.79 -4.61 0.63
CA PHE A 43 -5.17 -3.24 0.26
C PHE A 43 -6.68 -2.99 0.29
N SER A 44 -7.50 -4.02 0.05
CA SER A 44 -8.96 -3.94 0.10
C SER A 44 -9.49 -3.99 1.53
N ILE A 45 -8.93 -4.87 2.36
CA ILE A 45 -9.36 -5.04 3.77
C ILE A 45 -8.79 -3.97 4.71
N LYS A 46 -7.98 -3.03 4.20
CA LYS A 46 -7.37 -1.95 5.01
C LYS A 46 -8.36 -1.09 5.78
N MET A 47 -9.60 -1.00 5.29
CA MET A 47 -10.72 -0.38 6.00
C MET A 47 -10.94 -0.98 7.40
N LEU A 48 -10.63 -2.27 7.62
CA LEU A 48 -10.86 -2.96 8.89
C LEU A 48 -9.98 -2.43 10.04
N TRP A 49 -8.77 -1.96 9.73
CA TRP A 49 -7.85 -1.42 10.74
C TRP A 49 -7.55 0.07 10.59
N ALA A 50 -8.04 0.73 9.53
CA ALA A 50 -7.97 2.18 9.42
C ALA A 50 -8.49 2.93 10.67
N PRO A 51 -9.61 2.52 11.29
CA PRO A 51 -10.10 3.17 12.50
C PRO A 51 -9.07 3.08 13.65
N VAL A 52 -8.36 1.95 13.75
CA VAL A 52 -7.36 1.71 14.79
C VAL A 52 -6.19 2.70 14.63
N ILE A 53 -5.70 2.89 13.41
CA ILE A 53 -4.64 3.85 13.07
C ILE A 53 -5.10 5.28 13.39
N ASP A 54 -6.36 5.60 13.10
CA ASP A 54 -6.92 6.94 13.33
C ASP A 54 -7.02 7.30 14.82
N GLN A 55 -7.22 6.31 15.71
CA GLN A 55 -7.52 6.59 17.11
C GLN A 55 -6.43 6.21 18.09
N LEU A 56 -5.64 5.18 17.82
CA LEU A 56 -4.60 4.75 18.75
C LEU A 56 -3.36 5.63 18.60
N PRO A 57 -2.94 6.37 19.65
CA PRO A 57 -1.64 7.00 19.65
C PRO A 57 -0.56 5.93 19.78
N ILE A 58 0.48 5.99 18.95
CA ILE A 58 1.69 5.21 19.16
C ILE A 58 2.38 5.77 20.41
N PRO A 59 2.58 4.97 21.48
CA PRO A 59 3.26 5.41 22.68
C PRO A 59 4.63 6.02 22.33
N TRP A 60 5.02 7.10 23.02
CA TRP A 60 6.29 7.83 22.87
C TRP A 60 6.46 8.64 21.57
N PHE A 61 6.21 8.06 20.39
CA PHE A 61 6.34 8.78 19.10
C PHE A 61 5.31 9.90 18.95
N THR A 62 4.06 9.64 19.35
CA THR A 62 2.96 10.62 19.21
C THR A 62 3.21 11.90 20.01
N LYS A 63 3.91 11.81 21.15
CA LYS A 63 4.21 12.98 22.00
C LYS A 63 5.23 13.94 21.38
N LYS A 64 6.10 13.46 20.48
CA LYS A 64 7.16 14.29 19.87
C LYS A 64 6.85 14.71 18.44
N LEU A 65 6.19 13.85 17.67
CA LEU A 65 6.01 14.06 16.22
C LEU A 65 4.56 14.38 15.83
N GLY A 66 3.60 14.07 16.70
CA GLY A 66 2.18 14.07 16.35
C GLY A 66 1.71 12.69 15.86
N ARG A 67 0.39 12.51 15.76
CA ARG A 67 -0.22 11.18 15.54
C ARG A 67 0.00 10.70 14.11
N ARG A 68 -0.28 11.55 13.12
CA ARG A 68 -0.25 11.18 11.70
C ARG A 68 1.15 10.82 11.26
N ARG A 69 2.13 11.67 11.60
CA ARG A 69 3.54 11.37 11.32
C ARG A 69 4.04 10.10 11.97
N SER A 70 3.65 9.85 13.23
CA SER A 70 4.12 8.67 13.95
C SER A 70 3.71 7.39 13.24
N TRP A 71 2.46 7.30 12.81
CA TRP A 71 1.96 6.17 12.03
C TRP A 71 2.55 6.08 10.63
N MET A 72 2.72 7.22 9.94
CA MET A 72 3.40 7.26 8.65
C MET A 72 4.83 6.70 8.74
N LEU A 73 5.62 7.18 9.71
CA LEU A 73 7.00 6.74 9.91
C LEU A 73 7.08 5.28 10.35
N ALA A 74 6.22 4.85 11.27
CA ALA A 74 6.18 3.46 11.71
C ALA A 74 5.87 2.52 10.54
N ALA A 75 4.88 2.87 9.70
CA ALA A 75 4.53 2.09 8.53
C ALA A 75 5.68 2.08 7.49
N GLN A 76 6.30 3.23 7.22
CA GLN A 76 7.44 3.32 6.29
C GLN A 76 8.64 2.49 6.75
N ILE A 77 9.01 2.57 8.03
CA ILE A 77 10.10 1.75 8.60
C ILE A 77 9.74 0.27 8.52
N PHE A 78 8.49 -0.09 8.82
CA PHE A 78 8.03 -1.47 8.73
C PHE A 78 8.09 -2.01 7.29
N ILE A 79 7.70 -1.20 6.29
CA ILE A 79 7.85 -1.55 4.87
C ILE A 79 9.32 -1.77 4.53
N VAL A 80 10.23 -0.89 4.97
CA VAL A 80 11.67 -1.05 4.74
C VAL A 80 12.15 -2.38 5.31
N LEU A 81 11.82 -2.70 6.56
CA LEU A 81 12.22 -3.97 7.19
C LEU A 81 11.64 -5.18 6.44
N ALA A 82 10.40 -5.11 5.97
CA ALA A 82 9.76 -6.18 5.21
C ALA A 82 10.38 -6.35 3.81
N LEU A 83 10.75 -5.25 3.13
CA LEU A 83 11.47 -5.29 1.85
C LEU A 83 12.90 -5.84 2.01
N LEU A 84 13.60 -5.46 3.09
CA LEU A 84 14.89 -6.04 3.43
C LEU A 84 14.76 -7.55 3.65
N LEU A 85 13.73 -7.99 4.38
CA LEU A 85 13.44 -9.41 4.58
C LEU A 85 13.24 -10.13 3.25
N MET A 86 12.42 -9.57 2.34
CA MET A 86 12.21 -10.16 1.00
C MET A 86 13.50 -10.23 0.18
N ALA A 87 14.36 -9.21 0.25
CA ALA A 87 15.59 -9.14 -0.54
C ALA A 87 16.57 -10.28 -0.24
N PHE A 88 16.55 -10.82 0.99
CA PHE A 88 17.44 -11.90 1.44
C PHE A 88 16.80 -13.30 1.42
N ILE A 89 15.53 -13.42 1.04
CA ILE A 89 14.86 -14.73 0.91
C ILE A 89 14.78 -15.10 -0.56
N HIS A 90 15.35 -16.24 -0.94
CA HIS A 90 15.14 -16.79 -2.26
C HIS A 90 13.78 -17.50 -2.35
N PRO A 91 12.87 -17.10 -3.26
CA PRO A 91 11.54 -17.70 -3.36
C PRO A 91 11.57 -19.19 -3.74
N ALA A 92 12.64 -19.66 -4.39
CA ALA A 92 12.87 -21.07 -4.71
C ALA A 92 13.22 -21.93 -3.47
N GLU A 93 13.80 -21.33 -2.43
CA GLU A 93 14.18 -22.04 -1.19
C GLU A 93 13.03 -22.10 -0.20
N ASN A 94 12.34 -20.97 0.03
CA ASN A 94 11.25 -20.90 0.99
C ASN A 94 10.13 -19.95 0.55
N LEU A 95 9.24 -20.48 -0.29
CA LEU A 95 8.12 -19.73 -0.86
C LEU A 95 7.14 -19.22 0.20
N VAL A 96 6.93 -19.97 1.29
CA VAL A 96 5.97 -19.61 2.36
C VAL A 96 6.48 -18.39 3.12
N LEU A 97 7.76 -18.39 3.51
CA LEU A 97 8.37 -17.25 4.19
C LEU A 97 8.42 -16.02 3.28
N PHE A 98 8.70 -16.21 1.99
CA PHE A 98 8.66 -15.15 0.98
C PHE A 98 7.24 -14.55 0.84
N ALA A 99 6.21 -15.39 0.79
CA ALA A 99 4.81 -14.95 0.78
C ALA A 99 4.44 -14.17 2.05
N PHE A 100 4.88 -14.65 3.22
CA PHE A 100 4.67 -13.93 4.47
C PHE A 100 5.33 -12.54 4.44
N ALA A 101 6.57 -12.44 3.97
CA ALA A 101 7.26 -11.16 3.83
C ALA A 101 6.53 -10.21 2.84
N ALA A 102 6.01 -10.72 1.72
CA ALA A 102 5.19 -9.94 0.79
C ALA A 102 3.89 -9.42 1.44
N VAL A 103 3.23 -10.23 2.27
CA VAL A 103 2.06 -9.79 3.06
C VAL A 103 2.44 -8.69 4.05
N LEU A 104 3.61 -8.78 4.70
CA LEU A 104 4.09 -7.70 5.58
C LEU A 104 4.31 -6.39 4.81
N VAL A 105 4.93 -6.44 3.63
CA VAL A 105 5.09 -5.25 2.76
C VAL A 105 3.74 -4.66 2.40
N ALA A 106 2.79 -5.49 1.95
CA ALA A 106 1.44 -5.04 1.60
C ALA A 106 0.69 -4.45 2.81
N PHE A 107 0.81 -5.04 3.99
CA PHE A 107 0.19 -4.54 5.22
C PHE A 107 0.78 -3.21 5.65
N GLY A 108 2.10 -3.07 5.60
CA GLY A 108 2.80 -1.81 5.83
C GLY A 108 2.36 -0.73 4.85
N SER A 109 2.32 -1.05 3.55
CA SER A 109 1.89 -0.13 2.49
C SER A 109 0.46 0.33 2.69
N ALA A 110 -0.46 -0.58 2.99
CA ALA A 110 -1.86 -0.24 3.25
C ALA A 110 -2.03 0.63 4.52
N THR A 111 -1.23 0.39 5.56
CA THR A 111 -1.20 1.19 6.80
C THR A 111 -0.64 2.59 6.54
N GLN A 112 0.41 2.70 5.72
CA GLN A 112 0.98 3.97 5.29
C GLN A 112 -0.04 4.78 4.47
N ASP A 113 -0.73 4.14 3.52
CA ASP A 113 -1.76 4.79 2.70
C ASP A 113 -2.82 5.45 3.58
N ILE A 114 -3.37 4.72 4.55
CA ILE A 114 -4.39 5.24 5.48
C ILE A 114 -3.87 6.50 6.18
N SER A 115 -2.62 6.46 6.63
CA SER A 115 -2.01 7.56 7.37
C SER A 115 -1.78 8.79 6.49
N ILE A 116 -1.32 8.59 5.24
CA ILE A 116 -1.07 9.67 4.29
C ILE A 116 -2.38 10.27 3.77
N ASP A 117 -3.40 9.46 3.49
CA ASP A 117 -4.71 9.94 3.05
C ASP A 117 -5.39 10.79 4.14
N ALA A 118 -5.35 10.32 5.40
CA ALA A 118 -5.86 11.10 6.51
C ALA A 118 -5.06 12.40 6.71
N PHE A 119 -3.72 12.33 6.58
CA PHE A 119 -2.86 13.51 6.61
C PHE A 119 -3.23 14.52 5.51
N ARG A 120 -3.49 14.09 4.27
CA ARG A 120 -3.91 14.97 3.17
C ARG A 120 -5.21 15.71 3.48
N ILE A 121 -6.20 15.01 4.01
CA ILE A 121 -7.50 15.59 4.35
C ILE A 121 -7.37 16.60 5.49
N GLU A 122 -6.52 16.32 6.49
CA GLU A 122 -6.36 17.17 7.67
C GLU A 122 -5.41 18.38 7.45
N SER A 123 -4.55 18.35 6.42
CA SER A 123 -3.46 19.33 6.27
C SER A 123 -3.81 20.64 5.56
N ALA A 124 -4.84 20.67 4.71
CA ALA A 124 -5.21 21.92 4.02
C ALA A 124 -6.73 22.06 3.88
N ALA A 125 -7.15 23.32 3.70
CA ALA A 125 -8.54 23.67 3.43
C ALA A 125 -9.09 22.93 2.20
N SER A 126 -10.42 22.77 2.16
CA SER A 126 -11.12 22.05 1.08
C SER A 126 -10.78 22.54 -0.33
N GLU A 127 -10.48 23.84 -0.47
CA GLU A 127 -10.11 24.49 -1.73
C GLU A 127 -8.82 23.92 -2.33
N TYR A 128 -7.83 23.54 -1.51
CA TYR A 128 -6.54 23.03 -1.95
C TYR A 128 -6.48 21.50 -2.07
N GLN A 129 -7.57 20.79 -1.76
CA GLN A 129 -7.59 19.32 -1.80
C GLN A 129 -7.35 18.77 -3.21
N GLY A 130 -7.82 19.47 -4.26
CA GLY A 130 -7.58 19.09 -5.65
C GLY A 130 -6.10 19.12 -6.03
N GLU A 131 -5.41 20.21 -5.70
CA GLU A 131 -3.97 20.37 -5.96
C GLU A 131 -3.13 19.34 -5.20
N MET A 132 -3.48 19.10 -3.93
CA MET A 132 -2.82 18.08 -3.11
C MET A 132 -3.01 16.68 -3.68
N ALA A 133 -4.22 16.34 -4.13
CA ALA A 133 -4.52 15.06 -4.75
C ALA A 133 -3.76 14.89 -6.09
N ALA A 134 -3.74 15.92 -6.94
CA ALA A 134 -3.00 15.88 -8.20
C ALA A 134 -1.49 15.65 -7.96
N THR A 135 -0.91 16.40 -7.02
CA THR A 135 0.51 16.29 -6.67
C THR A 135 0.83 14.92 -6.07
N TYR A 136 -0.07 14.37 -5.23
CA TYR A 136 0.05 13.03 -4.66
C TYR A 136 0.03 11.95 -5.75
N ILE A 137 -0.96 12.00 -6.65
CA ILE A 137 -1.10 11.04 -7.75
C ILE A 137 0.11 11.10 -8.67
N PHE A 138 0.61 12.30 -8.98
CA PHE A 138 1.81 12.45 -9.80
C PHE A 138 3.01 11.73 -9.18
N GLY A 139 3.27 11.95 -7.89
CA GLY A 139 4.32 11.23 -7.16
C GLY A 139 4.12 9.71 -7.17
N TYR A 140 2.88 9.26 -6.96
CA TYR A 140 2.51 7.84 -7.00
C TYR A 140 2.84 7.22 -8.37
N ARG A 141 2.50 7.90 -9.47
CA ARG A 141 2.79 7.42 -10.83
C ARG A 141 4.28 7.34 -11.12
N VAL A 142 5.06 8.31 -10.66
CA VAL A 142 6.52 8.25 -10.76
C VAL A 142 7.05 7.03 -10.00
N ALA A 143 6.53 6.76 -8.81
CA ALA A 143 6.95 5.59 -8.04
C ALA A 143 6.57 4.25 -8.70
N LEU A 144 5.44 4.18 -9.41
CA LEU A 144 5.11 2.99 -10.21
C LEU A 144 6.13 2.76 -11.34
N LEU A 145 6.61 3.82 -12.00
CA LEU A 145 7.65 3.66 -13.03
C LEU A 145 8.96 3.16 -12.40
N VAL A 146 9.32 3.69 -11.23
CA VAL A 146 10.54 3.31 -10.52
C VAL A 146 10.47 1.89 -9.96
N SER A 147 9.36 1.51 -9.31
CA SER A 147 9.17 0.16 -8.73
C SER A 147 8.79 -0.91 -9.75
N GLY A 148 8.34 -0.51 -10.94
CA GLY A 148 8.12 -1.37 -12.10
C GLY A 148 9.38 -1.47 -12.94
N ALA A 149 9.48 -0.61 -13.97
CA ALA A 149 10.59 -0.63 -14.92
C ALA A 149 11.96 -0.41 -14.25
N GLY A 150 12.06 0.51 -13.30
CA GLY A 150 13.33 0.76 -12.59
C GLY A 150 13.82 -0.45 -11.80
N ALA A 151 12.92 -1.13 -11.09
CA ALA A 151 13.25 -2.34 -10.34
C ALA A 151 13.65 -3.49 -11.26
N LEU A 152 12.95 -3.67 -12.39
CA LEU A 152 13.29 -4.69 -13.40
C LEU A 152 14.66 -4.44 -14.03
N TYR A 153 14.97 -3.18 -14.36
CA TYR A 153 16.27 -2.81 -14.93
C TYR A 153 17.42 -3.09 -13.97
N ILE A 154 17.25 -2.78 -12.67
CA ILE A 154 18.25 -3.11 -11.64
C ILE A 154 18.38 -4.62 -11.44
N ALA A 155 17.26 -5.35 -11.49
CA ALA A 155 17.25 -6.80 -11.34
C ALA A 155 17.98 -7.50 -12.50
N GLU A 156 17.84 -6.98 -13.72
CA GLU A 156 18.56 -7.47 -14.90
C GLU A 156 20.05 -7.10 -14.87
N ALA A 157 20.37 -5.85 -14.52
CA ALA A 157 21.76 -5.38 -14.49
C ALA A 157 22.59 -5.99 -13.34
N SER A 158 21.94 -6.47 -12.28
CA SER A 158 22.61 -7.04 -11.11
C SER A 158 21.91 -8.28 -10.60
N ASN A 159 20.89 -8.13 -9.77
CA ASN A 159 20.04 -9.20 -9.27
C ASN A 159 18.84 -8.63 -8.50
N TRP A 160 17.89 -9.51 -8.17
CA TRP A 160 16.68 -9.17 -7.42
C TRP A 160 16.95 -8.63 -6.02
N THR A 161 17.97 -9.12 -5.31
CA THR A 161 18.36 -8.62 -3.98
C THR A 161 18.73 -7.15 -4.06
N VAL A 162 19.62 -6.76 -4.97
CA VAL A 162 20.04 -5.35 -5.16
C VAL A 162 18.84 -4.48 -5.56
N SER A 163 17.94 -4.99 -6.40
CA SER A 163 16.72 -4.28 -6.79
C SER A 163 15.83 -3.96 -5.59
N TYR A 164 15.49 -4.96 -4.76
CA TYR A 164 14.65 -4.75 -3.58
C TYR A 164 15.35 -3.93 -2.49
N LEU A 165 16.67 -4.05 -2.33
CA LEU A 165 17.45 -3.19 -1.43
C LEU A 165 17.43 -1.72 -1.91
N ALA A 166 17.55 -1.47 -3.21
CA ALA A 166 17.43 -0.12 -3.77
C ALA A 166 16.04 0.48 -3.53
N MET A 167 14.99 -0.32 -3.70
CA MET A 167 13.61 0.10 -3.41
C MET A 167 13.39 0.39 -1.92
N ALA A 168 13.96 -0.44 -1.04
CA ALA A 168 13.95 -0.18 0.40
C ALA A 168 14.69 1.13 0.75
N ALA A 169 15.81 1.44 0.09
CA ALA A 169 16.49 2.71 0.27
C ALA A 169 15.65 3.91 -0.21
N LEU A 170 14.93 3.76 -1.34
CA LEU A 170 14.06 4.81 -1.89
C LEU A 170 12.85 5.13 -1.00
N MET A 171 12.39 4.19 -0.16
CA MET A 171 11.41 4.50 0.89
C MET A 171 11.92 5.58 1.86
N GLY A 172 13.24 5.78 1.94
CA GLY A 172 13.87 6.88 2.66
C GLY A 172 13.35 8.27 2.25
N VAL A 173 12.93 8.46 0.99
CA VAL A 173 12.28 9.70 0.52
C VAL A 173 11.01 9.99 1.34
N GLY A 174 10.21 8.96 1.58
CA GLY A 174 9.01 9.05 2.42
C GLY A 174 9.34 9.34 3.88
N ILE A 175 10.33 8.63 4.43
CA ILE A 175 10.76 8.77 5.84
C ILE A 175 11.26 10.19 6.11
N ILE A 176 12.17 10.69 5.26
CA ILE A 176 12.71 12.04 5.35
C ILE A 176 11.56 13.05 5.25
N THR A 177 10.66 12.89 4.28
CA THR A 177 9.51 13.79 4.14
C THR A 177 8.63 13.79 5.40
N ALA A 178 8.33 12.63 5.96
CA ALA A 178 7.49 12.51 7.15
C ALA A 178 8.12 13.18 8.39
N LEU A 179 9.45 13.18 8.50
CA LEU A 179 10.18 13.90 9.55
C LEU A 179 10.09 15.43 9.41
N PHE A 180 10.09 15.96 8.18
CA PHE A 180 10.17 17.41 7.91
C PHE A 180 8.85 18.14 7.71
N VAL A 181 7.76 17.44 7.44
CA VAL A 181 6.43 18.04 7.22
C VAL A 181 5.97 18.84 8.47
N LYS A 182 4.78 19.44 8.55
CA LYS A 182 4.20 19.90 9.84
C LYS A 182 3.01 19.00 10.22
N GLU A 183 2.86 18.65 11.50
CA GLU A 183 1.68 17.89 11.95
C GLU A 183 0.43 18.78 11.85
N PRO A 184 -0.72 18.27 11.38
CA PRO A 184 -1.96 19.05 11.32
C PRO A 184 -2.49 19.38 12.71
N GLU A 185 -2.89 20.64 12.92
CA GLU A 185 -3.34 21.17 14.23
C GLU A 185 -4.64 20.52 14.73
N ASN A 186 -5.52 20.09 13.82
CA ASN A 186 -6.82 19.48 14.14
C ASN A 186 -6.77 18.00 14.55
N SER A 187 -5.58 17.38 14.57
CA SER A 187 -5.42 15.95 14.90
C SER A 187 -5.77 15.61 16.36
N ALA A 188 -5.63 16.58 17.28
CA ALA A 188 -5.80 16.40 18.73
C ALA A 188 -7.26 16.40 19.22
N GLN A 189 -8.21 16.96 18.46
CA GLN A 189 -9.56 17.26 18.96
C GLN A 189 -10.56 16.10 18.90
N ARG A 190 -10.20 14.96 18.28
CA ARG A 190 -11.10 13.81 18.03
C ARG A 190 -11.14 12.77 19.18
N GLN A 191 -10.71 13.13 20.39
CA GLN A 191 -10.31 12.15 21.42
C GLN A 191 -11.42 11.64 22.36
N ASN A 192 -12.68 12.05 22.23
CA ASN A 192 -13.57 12.03 23.41
C ASN A 192 -14.72 11.03 23.52
N ASN A 193 -14.93 10.00 22.67
CA ASN A 193 -16.06 9.08 22.91
C ASN A 193 -15.77 7.58 22.79
N CYS A 194 -16.00 6.86 23.90
CA CYS A 194 -16.20 5.42 24.13
C CYS A 194 -15.60 4.40 23.13
N LYS A 195 -14.55 3.69 23.58
CA LYS A 195 -13.78 2.66 22.86
C LYS A 195 -14.59 1.50 22.23
N VAL A 196 -15.79 1.18 22.73
CA VAL A 196 -16.61 0.03 22.25
C VAL A 196 -17.79 0.48 21.38
N ALA A 197 -18.44 1.61 21.72
CA ALA A 197 -19.51 2.18 20.89
C ALA A 197 -18.98 2.66 19.53
N TRP A 198 -17.72 3.07 19.48
CA TRP A 198 -17.11 3.59 18.27
C TRP A 198 -16.82 2.55 17.19
N LEU A 199 -16.46 1.29 17.52
CA LEU A 199 -16.28 0.26 16.48
C LEU A 199 -17.60 -0.01 15.74
N LYS A 200 -18.72 -0.02 16.49
CA LYS A 200 -20.05 -0.13 15.90
C LYS A 200 -20.37 1.10 15.04
N ASN A 201 -20.08 2.31 15.50
CA ASN A 201 -20.35 3.53 14.72
C ASN A 201 -19.42 3.67 13.50
N ALA A 202 -18.15 3.26 13.58
CA ALA A 202 -17.19 3.38 12.48
C ALA A 202 -17.47 2.39 11.35
N PHE A 203 -17.95 1.18 11.68
CA PHE A 203 -18.28 0.17 10.68
C PHE A 203 -19.77 0.19 10.32
N VAL A 204 -20.67 0.08 11.28
CA VAL A 204 -22.09 -0.14 10.99
C VAL A 204 -22.75 1.13 10.45
N GLU A 205 -22.45 2.31 11.01
CA GLU A 205 -23.15 3.56 10.67
C GLU A 205 -22.98 3.96 9.18
N PRO A 206 -21.76 3.94 8.58
CA PRO A 206 -21.58 4.24 7.17
C PRO A 206 -22.25 3.23 6.24
N PHE A 207 -22.22 1.94 6.60
CA PHE A 207 -22.92 0.92 5.81
C PHE A 207 -24.44 1.10 5.90
N THR A 208 -24.98 1.36 7.09
CA THR A 208 -26.41 1.64 7.25
C THR A 208 -26.83 2.90 6.51
N ASP A 209 -26.06 3.98 6.59
CA ASP A 209 -26.34 5.23 5.87
C ASP A 209 -26.28 5.03 4.34
N PHE A 210 -25.34 4.22 3.84
CA PHE A 210 -25.27 3.84 2.44
C PHE A 210 -26.53 3.10 1.97
N PHE A 211 -26.94 2.05 2.69
CA PHE A 211 -28.14 1.28 2.34
C PHE A 211 -29.42 2.11 2.49
N HIS A 212 -29.48 3.04 3.45
CA HIS A 212 -30.62 3.94 3.61
C HIS A 212 -30.70 4.97 2.47
N ARG A 213 -29.59 5.57 2.04
CA ARG A 213 -29.56 6.58 0.98
C ARG A 213 -29.72 6.00 -0.42
N GLN A 214 -29.19 4.81 -0.66
CA GLN A 214 -29.13 4.19 -1.99
C GLN A 214 -30.00 2.94 -2.14
N ALA A 215 -30.97 2.73 -1.24
CA ALA A 215 -31.76 1.51 -1.10
C ALA A 215 -32.14 0.76 -2.40
N PRO A 216 -32.68 1.39 -3.46
CA PRO A 216 -33.06 0.65 -4.67
C PRO A 216 -31.86 0.19 -5.52
N TYR A 217 -30.72 0.88 -5.45
CA TYR A 217 -29.54 0.61 -6.29
C TYR A 217 -28.33 0.10 -5.50
N ALA A 218 -28.39 0.04 -4.17
CA ALA A 218 -27.26 -0.30 -3.30
C ALA A 218 -26.61 -1.63 -3.68
N ILE A 219 -27.42 -2.67 -3.90
CA ILE A 219 -26.93 -4.00 -4.30
C ILE A 219 -26.33 -3.97 -5.71
N LEU A 220 -26.96 -3.26 -6.65
CA LEU A 220 -26.45 -3.10 -8.02
C LEU A 220 -25.09 -2.39 -8.01
N ILE A 221 -24.95 -1.34 -7.20
CA ILE A 221 -23.73 -0.55 -7.07
C ILE A 221 -22.62 -1.37 -6.41
N LEU A 222 -22.93 -2.13 -5.37
CA LEU A 222 -21.96 -3.06 -4.76
C LEU A 222 -21.53 -4.16 -5.73
N MET A 223 -22.47 -4.73 -6.50
CA MET A 223 -22.13 -5.69 -7.56
C MET A 223 -21.27 -5.05 -8.63
N LEU A 224 -21.60 -3.84 -9.09
CA LEU A 224 -20.81 -3.12 -10.09
C LEU A 224 -19.39 -2.88 -9.57
N ILE A 225 -19.23 -2.31 -8.37
CA ILE A 225 -17.92 -2.03 -7.75
C ILE A 225 -17.13 -3.32 -7.51
N GLY A 226 -17.80 -4.40 -7.10
CA GLY A 226 -17.16 -5.68 -6.83
C GLY A 226 -16.76 -6.44 -8.08
N LEU A 227 -17.56 -6.38 -9.15
CA LEU A 227 -17.38 -7.21 -10.35
C LEU A 227 -16.64 -6.50 -11.49
N TYR A 228 -16.73 -5.17 -11.61
CA TYR A 228 -16.23 -4.48 -12.82
C TYR A 228 -14.73 -4.66 -13.05
N LYS A 229 -13.96 -4.92 -11.99
CA LYS A 229 -12.50 -5.10 -12.04
C LYS A 229 -12.01 -6.51 -11.79
N VAL A 230 -12.92 -7.48 -11.65
CA VAL A 230 -12.52 -8.87 -11.40
C VAL A 230 -11.68 -9.42 -12.55
N SER A 231 -12.05 -9.08 -13.80
CA SER A 231 -11.28 -9.40 -15.00
C SER A 231 -9.86 -8.85 -14.93
N ASP A 232 -9.71 -7.57 -14.57
CA ASP A 232 -8.42 -6.88 -14.57
C ASP A 232 -7.51 -7.42 -13.47
N ILE A 233 -8.06 -7.68 -12.29
CA ILE A 233 -7.31 -8.22 -11.15
C ILE A 233 -6.81 -9.63 -11.47
N THR A 234 -7.67 -10.50 -12.03
CA THR A 234 -7.31 -11.90 -12.31
C THR A 234 -6.32 -12.01 -13.48
N MET A 235 -6.57 -11.30 -14.58
CA MET A 235 -5.67 -11.33 -15.75
C MET A 235 -4.35 -10.60 -15.47
N GLY A 236 -4.37 -9.51 -14.70
CA GLY A 236 -3.18 -8.69 -14.43
C GLY A 236 -2.06 -9.45 -13.70
N ILE A 237 -2.39 -10.38 -12.81
CA ILE A 237 -1.38 -11.18 -12.08
C ILE A 237 -0.67 -12.17 -13.03
N MET A 238 -1.38 -12.68 -14.04
CA MET A 238 -0.87 -13.68 -14.98
C MET A 238 -0.19 -13.07 -16.22
N ALA A 239 -0.34 -11.77 -16.46
CA ALA A 239 0.22 -11.12 -17.64
C ALA A 239 1.75 -11.28 -17.73
N ASN A 240 2.49 -11.02 -16.64
CA ASN A 240 3.95 -11.10 -16.66
C ASN A 240 4.49 -12.54 -16.81
N PRO A 241 4.00 -13.55 -16.06
CA PRO A 241 4.35 -14.94 -16.33
C PRO A 241 4.10 -15.34 -17.78
N PHE A 242 2.97 -14.91 -18.35
CA PHE A 242 2.62 -15.18 -19.75
C PHE A 242 3.60 -14.54 -20.74
N TYR A 243 4.06 -13.30 -20.51
CA TYR A 243 5.07 -12.67 -21.37
C TYR A 243 6.41 -13.41 -21.33
N LEU A 244 6.87 -13.83 -20.15
CA LEU A 244 8.10 -14.61 -20.02
C LEU A 244 7.98 -15.98 -20.71
N ASP A 245 6.82 -16.64 -20.62
CA ASP A 245 6.55 -17.91 -21.32
C ASP A 245 6.59 -17.78 -22.85
N LEU A 246 6.20 -16.62 -23.39
CA LEU A 246 6.31 -16.31 -24.82
C LEU A 246 7.76 -16.03 -25.26
N GLY A 247 8.72 -16.03 -24.33
CA GLY A 247 10.13 -15.78 -24.59
C GLY A 247 10.54 -14.30 -24.56
N PHE A 248 9.67 -13.42 -24.05
CA PHE A 248 10.06 -12.02 -23.81
C PHE A 248 11.04 -11.94 -22.64
N SER A 249 11.94 -10.96 -22.73
CA SER A 249 12.81 -10.61 -21.62
C SER A 249 12.06 -9.77 -20.59
N LYS A 250 12.62 -9.62 -19.39
CA LYS A 250 12.13 -8.72 -18.33
C LYS A 250 12.23 -7.22 -18.69
N LEU A 251 12.90 -6.89 -19.80
CA LEU A 251 12.98 -5.58 -20.43
C LEU A 251 12.18 -5.53 -21.74
#